data_AF-A0A968DXP9-F1
#
_entry.id   AF-A0A968DXP9-F1
#
_cell.length_a   1.000
_cell.length_b   1.000
_cell.length_c   1.000
_cell.angle_alpha   90.00
_cell.angle_beta   90.00
_cell.angle_gamma   90.00
#
_symmetry.space_group_name_H-M   'P 1'
#
loop_
_entity.id
_entity.type
_entity.pdbx_description
1 polymer ?
#
loop_
_entity_poly.entity_id
_entity_poly.type
_entity_poly.pdbx_seq_one_letter_code
_entity_poly.pdbx_strand_id
1 'polypeptide(L)'
;MNSDVFAGTVTVNWNQMAEEYRHSKRVTGITEASLYEIALTLRNFERLVGQSNSKQITQKAIDSFILERDREVKRSTLNKDIRNLKAFIY
;
A
#
# COMPACT_ATOMS: atom_id res chain seq x y z
N MET A 1 8.34 13.85 -36.49
CA MET A 1 8.04 12.59 -35.78
C MET A 1 7.08 12.93 -34.67
N ASN A 2 5.88 12.34 -34.70
CA ASN A 2 4.89 12.45 -33.63
C ASN A 2 5.43 11.81 -32.36
N SER A 3 5.36 12.53 -31.24
CA SER A 3 5.15 11.89 -29.95
C SER A 3 4.16 12.75 -29.19
N ASP A 4 2.89 12.58 -29.54
CA ASP A 4 1.80 12.94 -28.64
C ASP A 4 2.10 12.29 -27.29
N VAL A 5 2.49 13.12 -26.33
CA VAL A 5 2.69 12.72 -24.95
C VAL A 5 1.30 12.39 -24.43
N PHE A 6 0.92 11.12 -24.55
CA PHE A 6 -0.26 10.57 -23.92
C PHE A 6 -0.11 10.79 -22.41
N ALA A 7 -0.66 11.89 -21.92
CA ALA A 7 -1.04 12.09 -20.52
C ALA A 7 -2.26 11.19 -20.20
N GLY A 8 -2.17 9.91 -20.55
CA GLY A 8 -3.05 8.90 -19.99
C GLY A 8 -2.67 8.77 -18.53
N THR A 9 -3.59 9.06 -17.62
CA THR A 9 -3.40 8.83 -16.19
C THR A 9 -3.04 7.35 -15.96
N VAL A 10 -1.73 7.07 -15.85
CA VAL A 10 -1.20 5.71 -15.73
C VAL A 10 -1.79 5.12 -14.46
N THR A 11 -2.68 4.15 -14.63
CA THR A 11 -3.31 3.45 -13.52
C THR A 11 -2.37 2.31 -13.17
N VAL A 12 -1.64 2.45 -12.08
CA VAL A 12 -0.69 1.42 -11.63
C VAL A 12 -1.47 0.40 -10.81
N ASN A 13 -1.28 -0.88 -11.12
CA ASN A 13 -1.91 -1.95 -10.37
C ASN A 13 -1.26 -2.11 -8.97
N TRP A 14 -2.01 -2.68 -8.03
CA TRP A 14 -1.58 -2.85 -6.63
C TRP A 14 -0.21 -3.52 -6.49
N ASN A 15 -0.01 -4.63 -7.21
CA ASN A 15 1.18 -5.46 -7.12
C ASN A 15 2.43 -4.72 -7.59
N GLN A 16 2.31 -3.95 -8.67
CA GLN A 16 3.39 -3.12 -9.18
C GLN A 16 3.75 -2.02 -8.17
N MET A 17 2.76 -1.31 -7.60
CA MET A 17 3.04 -0.29 -6.58
C MET A 17 3.73 -0.90 -5.35
N ALA A 18 3.27 -2.06 -4.88
CA ALA A 18 3.84 -2.74 -3.73
C ALA A 18 5.30 -3.18 -3.97
N GLU A 19 5.61 -3.69 -5.16
CA GLU A 19 6.96 -4.10 -5.53
C GLU A 19 7.90 -2.90 -5.70
N GLU A 20 7.46 -1.85 -6.40
CA GLU A 20 8.25 -0.62 -6.56
C GLU A 20 8.56 0.04 -5.22
N TYR A 21 7.59 0.09 -4.31
CA TYR A 21 7.80 0.60 -2.95
C TYR A 21 8.78 -0.26 -2.16
N ARG A 22 8.65 -1.59 -2.23
CA ARG A 22 9.59 -2.53 -1.58
C ARG A 22 11.01 -2.33 -2.10
N HIS A 23 11.18 -2.22 -3.41
CA HIS A 23 12.46 -1.98 -4.05
C HIS A 23 13.08 -0.66 -3.58
N SER A 24 12.29 0.43 -3.62
CA SER A 24 12.72 1.75 -3.15
C SER A 24 13.20 1.72 -1.70
N LYS A 25 12.43 1.09 -0.78
CA LYS A 25 12.81 1.00 0.62
C LYS A 25 14.07 0.16 0.86
N ARG A 26 14.24 -0.93 0.10
CA ARG A 26 15.47 -1.73 0.15
C ARG A 26 16.70 -0.90 -0.24
N VAL A 27 16.60 -0.11 -1.32
CA VAL A 27 17.70 0.76 -1.76
C VAL A 27 18.04 1.83 -0.72
N THR A 28 17.05 2.33 0.03
CA THR A 28 17.27 3.28 1.13
C THR A 28 17.82 2.66 2.42
N GLY A 29 18.10 1.35 2.45
CA GLY A 29 18.72 0.68 3.60
C GLY A 29 17.75 0.28 4.72
N ILE A 30 16.43 0.24 4.44
CA ILE A 30 15.45 -0.29 5.40
C ILE A 30 15.72 -1.78 5.64
N THR A 31 15.63 -2.22 6.90
CA THR A 31 15.88 -3.61 7.27
C THR A 31 14.89 -4.58 6.61
N GLU A 32 15.31 -5.81 6.32
CA GLU A 32 14.41 -6.83 5.75
C GLU A 32 13.23 -7.17 6.68
N ALA A 33 13.41 -7.05 8.01
CA ALA A 33 12.31 -7.19 8.97
C ALA A 33 11.23 -6.12 8.77
N SER A 34 11.63 -4.85 8.60
CA SER A 34 10.72 -3.76 8.31
C SER A 34 10.07 -3.89 6.92
N LEU A 35 10.83 -4.32 5.89
CA LEU A 35 10.27 -4.63 4.57
C LEU A 35 9.24 -5.75 4.62
N TYR A 36 9.46 -6.75 5.48
CA TYR A 36 8.49 -7.82 5.71
C TYR A 36 7.22 -7.32 6.39
N GLU A 37 7.35 -6.49 7.44
CA GLU A 37 6.19 -5.88 8.11
C GLU A 37 5.37 -5.02 7.14
N ILE A 38 6.02 -4.19 6.31
CA ILE A 38 5.35 -3.38 5.27
C ILE A 38 4.60 -4.28 4.28
N ALA A 39 5.27 -5.31 3.74
CA ALA A 39 4.65 -6.23 2.79
C ALA A 39 3.46 -6.98 3.41
N LEU A 40 3.52 -7.29 4.70
CA LEU A 40 2.41 -7.89 5.43
C LEU A 40 1.22 -6.93 5.55
N THR A 41 1.47 -5.66 5.87
CA THR A 41 0.42 -4.62 5.88
C THR A 41 -0.25 -4.51 4.51
N LEU A 42 0.52 -4.44 3.41
CA LEU A 42 -0.04 -4.28 2.06
C LEU A 42 -0.87 -5.51 1.64
N ARG A 43 -0.43 -6.73 1.97
CA ARG A 43 -1.22 -7.95 1.74
C ARG A 43 -2.51 -7.97 2.54
N ASN A 44 -2.49 -7.50 3.79
CA ASN A 44 -3.70 -7.41 4.61
C ASN A 44 -4.68 -6.38 4.06
N PHE A 45 -4.17 -5.25 3.56
CA PHE A 45 -5.00 -4.24 2.89
C PHE A 45 -5.69 -4.84 1.66
N GLU A 46 -4.94 -5.50 0.78
CA GLU A 46 -5.50 -6.18 -0.40
C GLU A 46 -6.54 -7.24 -0.02
N ARG A 47 -6.27 -8.05 1.01
CA ARG A 47 -7.21 -9.09 1.47
C ARG A 47 -8.55 -8.52 1.94
N LEU A 48 -8.52 -7.39 2.67
CA LEU A 48 -9.71 -6.82 3.32
C LEU A 48 -10.49 -5.86 2.41
N VAL A 49 -9.78 -5.12 1.56
CA VAL A 49 -10.36 -4.07 0.70
C VAL A 49 -10.53 -4.55 -0.74
N GLY A 50 -9.79 -5.59 -1.14
CA GLY A 50 -9.71 -6.08 -2.50
C GLY A 50 -8.58 -5.42 -3.30
N GLN A 51 -8.41 -5.88 -4.54
CA GLN A 51 -7.44 -5.30 -5.48
C GLN A 51 -7.77 -3.83 -5.75
N SER A 52 -6.82 -2.95 -5.43
CA SER A 52 -6.95 -1.51 -5.61
C SER A 52 -5.89 -1.03 -6.58
N ASN A 53 -6.27 -0.30 -7.63
CA ASN A 53 -5.31 0.49 -8.39
C ASN A 53 -5.04 1.85 -7.72
N SER A 54 -4.05 2.59 -8.22
CA SER A 54 -3.66 3.90 -7.68
C SER A 54 -4.80 4.91 -7.51
N LYS A 55 -5.90 4.78 -8.26
CA LYS A 55 -7.09 5.66 -8.16
C LYS A 55 -8.14 5.15 -7.17
N GLN A 56 -8.07 3.89 -6.75
CA GLN A 56 -9.06 3.24 -5.88
C GLN A 56 -8.66 3.29 -4.39
N ILE A 57 -7.43 3.71 -4.08
CA ILE A 57 -6.97 3.96 -2.71
C ILE A 57 -7.59 5.27 -2.20
N THR A 58 -8.86 5.20 -1.81
CA THR A 58 -9.63 6.33 -1.26
C THR A 58 -9.59 6.32 0.26
N GLN A 59 -9.92 7.45 0.91
CA GLN A 59 -10.07 7.48 2.37
C GLN A 59 -11.09 6.44 2.87
N LYS A 60 -12.18 6.22 2.13
CA LYS A 60 -13.17 5.18 2.42
C LYS A 60 -12.57 3.77 2.43
N ALA A 61 -11.65 3.48 1.51
CA ALA A 61 -10.93 2.22 1.46
C ALA A 61 -10.02 2.03 2.69
N ILE A 62 -9.33 3.11 3.10
CA ILE A 62 -8.51 3.13 4.32
C ILE A 62 -9.36 2.92 5.57
N ASP A 63 -10.50 3.61 5.68
CA ASP A 63 -11.40 3.50 6.83
C ASP A 63 -11.98 2.08 6.94
N SER A 64 -12.34 1.48 5.80
CA SER A 64 -12.83 0.10 5.74
C SER A 64 -11.76 -0.89 6.19
N PHE A 65 -10.51 -0.71 5.74
CA PHE A 65 -9.38 -1.50 6.20
C PHE A 65 -9.21 -1.40 7.73
N ILE A 66 -9.23 -0.18 8.29
CA ILE A 66 -9.05 0.04 9.73
C ILE A 66 -10.15 -0.67 10.52
N LEU A 67 -11.41 -0.53 10.09
CA LEU A 67 -12.55 -1.14 10.77
C LEU A 67 -12.47 -2.66 10.80
N GLU A 68 -12.17 -3.29 9.66
CA GLU A 68 -12.09 -4.75 9.58
C GLU A 68 -10.84 -5.29 10.28
N ARG A 69 -9.71 -4.58 10.15
CA ARG A 69 -8.44 -5.00 10.74
C ARG A 69 -8.45 -4.91 12.27
N ASP A 70 -9.14 -3.93 12.86
CA ASP A 70 -9.28 -3.79 14.32
C ASP A 70 -9.95 -5.03 14.97
N ARG A 71 -10.79 -5.74 14.23
CA ARG A 71 -11.44 -6.97 14.69
C ARG A 71 -10.51 -8.18 14.73
N GLU A 72 -9.39 -8.13 13.99
CA GLU A 72 -8.47 -9.26 13.84
C GLU A 72 -7.23 -9.18 14.72
N VAL A 73 -6.84 -7.98 15.15
CA VAL A 73 -5.57 -7.77 15.86
C VAL A 73 -5.67 -6.74 16.97
N LYS A 74 -4.70 -6.80 17.88
CA LYS A 74 -4.53 -5.79 18.93
C LYS A 74 -4.24 -4.42 18.33
N ARG A 75 -4.68 -3.38 19.03
CA ARG A 75 -4.49 -1.96 18.67
C ARG A 75 -3.04 -1.58 18.34
N SER A 76 -2.04 -2.20 18.99
CA SER A 76 -0.62 -1.95 18.69
C SER A 76 -0.23 -2.39 17.27
N THR A 77 -0.72 -3.54 16.82
CA THR A 77 -0.52 -4.06 15.47
C THR A 77 -1.29 -3.22 14.45
N LEU A 78 -2.56 -2.88 14.74
CA LEU A 78 -3.35 -2.00 13.89
C LEU A 78 -2.66 -0.64 13.68
N ASN A 79 -2.12 -0.05 14.75
CA ASN A 79 -1.39 1.22 14.65
C ASN A 79 -0.12 1.11 13.79
N LYS A 80 0.56 -0.05 13.77
CA LYS A 80 1.67 -0.31 12.85
C LYS A 80 1.17 -0.38 11.40
N ASP A 81 0.11 -1.14 11.15
CA ASP A 81 -0.52 -1.26 9.84
C ASP A 81 -0.92 0.12 9.28
N ILE A 82 -1.56 0.97 10.11
CA ILE A 82 -1.94 2.33 9.71
C ILE A 82 -0.72 3.19 9.34
N ARG A 83 0.38 3.12 10.12
CA ARG A 83 1.60 3.89 9.81
C ARG A 83 2.26 3.43 8.51
N ASN A 84 2.36 2.11 8.32
CA ASN A 84 2.93 1.54 7.10
C ASN A 84 2.09 1.92 5.88
N LEU A 85 0.76 1.83 5.98
CA LEU A 85 -0.14 2.21 4.90
C LEU A 85 -0.05 3.71 4.57
N LYS A 86 0.00 4.58 5.58
CA LYS A 86 0.21 6.02 5.37
C LYS A 86 1.54 6.30 4.66
N ALA A 87 2.63 5.69 5.10
CA ALA A 87 3.95 5.86 4.48
C ALA A 87 4.05 5.29 3.06
N PHE A 88 3.10 4.45 2.66
CA PHE A 88 2.99 3.93 1.29
C PHE A 88 2.20 4.87 0.38
N ILE A 89 1.16 5.52 0.92
CA ILE A 89 0.23 6.36 0.16
C ILE A 89 0.71 7.82 0.05
N TYR A 90 1.32 8.35 1.12
CA TYR A 90 1.77 9.74 1.25
C TYR A 90 3.30 9.84 1.23
#